data_AF-A0A821PXD2-F1
#
_entry.id   AF-A0A821PXD2-F1
#
_cell.length_a   1.000
_cell.length_b   1.000
_cell.length_c   1.000
_cell.angle_alpha   90.00
_cell.angle_beta   90.00
_cell.angle_gamma   90.00
#
_symmetry.space_group_name_H-M   'P 1'
#
loop_
_entity.id
_entity.type
_entity.pdbx_description
1 polymer ?
#
loop_
_entity_poly.entity_id
_entity_poly.type
_entity_poly.pdbx_seq_one_letter_code
_entity_poly.pdbx_strand_id
1 'polypeptide(L)'
;MMHSRANIRPYNAQVLVGNWYEDRVMEEEVLTDFLEKRSTGQLSSQKMSEVERMSQTIPLSISAGDGLLRFGHQLMLIHTSVYSAQNTGEKSQLSCCLATGIPHSSGLQDGATEVTATGTTSIRPTLRSAFILGKPNLSVSSDSVKYGDEIILSDTNGELFLTCVKSSTRAGRTCDVIFTSNKTRNSVWIVMHPNINARLEFDGSDVKIDDKIVLAHAPTNKCLSVNVEHFNRSPYGREHELLCELSTGSFATYKAPILWKFQTQSAY
;
A
#
# COMPACT_ATOMS: atom_id res chain seq x y z
N MET A 1 -38.05 -27.58 30.60
CA MET A 1 -36.61 -27.74 30.95
C MET A 1 -35.96 -28.64 29.91
N MET A 2 -35.36 -28.06 28.88
CA MET A 2 -34.55 -28.80 27.90
C MET A 2 -33.11 -28.83 28.41
N HIS A 3 -32.62 -30.02 28.76
CA HIS A 3 -31.22 -30.21 29.11
C HIS A 3 -30.39 -30.13 27.83
N SER A 4 -29.63 -29.04 27.68
CA SER A 4 -28.46 -29.01 26.82
C SER A 4 -27.47 -30.05 27.37
N ARG A 5 -27.43 -31.24 26.75
CA ARG A 5 -26.33 -32.17 26.96
C ARG A 5 -25.12 -31.59 26.26
N ALA A 6 -24.24 -30.95 27.02
CA ALA A 6 -22.86 -30.72 26.59
C ALA A 6 -22.29 -32.08 26.15
N ASN A 7 -21.78 -32.13 24.93
CA ASN A 7 -21.20 -33.31 24.33
C ASN A 7 -19.82 -33.55 24.98
N ILE A 8 -19.83 -34.01 26.23
CA ILE A 8 -18.64 -34.29 27.02
C ILE A 8 -18.11 -35.65 26.57
N ARG A 9 -16.96 -35.66 25.89
CA ARG A 9 -16.24 -36.89 25.53
C ARG A 9 -15.69 -37.52 26.83
N PRO A 10 -16.22 -38.66 27.30
CA PRO A 10 -15.84 -39.21 28.59
C PRO A 10 -14.55 -40.03 28.53
N TYR A 11 -14.14 -40.45 27.33
CA TYR A 11 -12.98 -41.29 27.09
C TYR A 11 -12.13 -40.73 25.94
N ASN A 12 -10.82 -40.96 26.00
CA ASN A 12 -9.87 -40.63 24.94
C ASN A 12 -10.12 -41.54 23.71
N ALA A 13 -9.88 -41.05 22.49
CA ALA A 13 -10.02 -41.82 21.24
C ALA A 13 -9.13 -43.09 21.18
N GLN A 14 -8.09 -43.17 22.03
CA GLN A 14 -7.28 -44.37 22.22
C GLN A 14 -7.98 -45.47 23.04
N VAL A 15 -9.03 -45.12 23.78
CA VAL A 15 -9.88 -46.06 24.51
C VAL A 15 -10.98 -46.51 23.56
N LEU A 16 -11.01 -47.80 23.24
CA LEU A 16 -11.92 -48.40 22.24
C LEU A 16 -13.37 -48.52 22.77
N VAL A 17 -13.94 -47.41 23.23
CA VAL A 17 -15.28 -47.31 23.82
C VAL A 17 -16.09 -46.28 23.05
N GLY A 18 -17.32 -46.65 22.68
CA GLY A 18 -18.19 -45.75 21.91
C GLY A 18 -17.70 -45.56 20.48
N ASN A 19 -17.72 -44.33 20.00
CA ASN A 19 -17.41 -43.97 18.61
C ASN A 19 -15.92 -43.71 18.36
N TRP A 20 -15.07 -44.50 19.02
CA TRP A 20 -13.62 -44.31 19.04
C TRP A 20 -12.98 -44.30 17.63
N TYR A 21 -13.55 -45.03 16.67
CA TYR A 21 -13.04 -45.07 15.30
C TYR A 21 -13.26 -43.75 14.56
N GLU A 22 -14.48 -43.20 14.60
CA GLU A 22 -14.77 -41.89 14.00
C GLU A 22 -13.99 -40.78 14.72
N ASP A 23 -13.84 -40.87 16.04
CA ASP A 23 -13.02 -39.90 16.80
C ASP A 23 -11.55 -39.93 16.36
N ARG A 24 -10.97 -41.12 16.10
CA ARG A 24 -9.59 -41.24 15.59
C ARG A 24 -9.45 -40.72 14.16
N VAL A 25 -10.38 -41.06 13.27
CA VAL A 25 -10.36 -40.58 11.88
C VAL A 25 -10.47 -39.05 11.86
N MET A 26 -11.32 -38.47 12.71
CA MET A 26 -11.46 -37.02 12.84
C MET A 26 -10.17 -36.35 13.35
N GLU A 27 -9.48 -36.97 14.32
CA GLU A 27 -8.18 -36.46 14.79
C GLU A 27 -7.10 -36.53 13.70
N GLU A 28 -7.08 -37.60 12.90
CA GLU A 28 -6.17 -37.75 11.75
C GLU A 28 -6.47 -36.73 10.63
N GLU A 29 -7.74 -36.48 10.31
CA GLU A 29 -8.16 -35.45 9.35
C GLU A 29 -7.76 -34.04 9.82
N VAL A 30 -7.98 -33.71 11.10
CA VAL A 30 -7.57 -32.42 11.69
C VAL A 30 -6.05 -32.26 11.62
N LEU A 31 -5.29 -33.32 11.91
CA LEU A 31 -3.83 -33.28 11.80
C LEU A 31 -3.37 -33.11 10.35
N THR A 32 -4.01 -33.79 9.41
CA THR A 32 -3.68 -33.70 7.97
C THR A 32 -3.93 -32.29 7.45
N ASP A 33 -5.11 -31.72 7.72
CA ASP A 33 -5.44 -30.33 7.38
C ASP A 33 -4.47 -29.34 8.04
N PHE A 34 -4.07 -29.59 9.31
CA PHE A 34 -3.06 -28.77 9.98
C PHE A 34 -1.69 -28.84 9.29
N LEU A 35 -1.23 -30.03 8.90
CA LEU A 35 0.06 -30.23 8.23
C LEU A 35 0.06 -29.61 6.83
N GLU A 36 -1.04 -29.73 6.08
CA GLU A 36 -1.23 -29.07 4.79
C GLU A 36 -1.23 -27.55 4.92
N LYS A 37 -1.96 -27.00 5.90
CA LYS A 37 -1.94 -25.55 6.17
C LYS A 37 -0.56 -25.08 6.63
N ARG A 38 0.16 -25.89 7.41
CA ARG A 38 1.52 -25.57 7.87
C ARG A 38 2.51 -25.52 6.70
N SER A 39 2.47 -26.52 5.82
CA SER A 39 3.37 -26.62 4.67
C SER A 39 3.13 -25.50 3.65
N THR A 40 1.87 -25.07 3.52
CA THR A 40 1.47 -23.97 2.63
C THR A 40 1.54 -22.58 3.27
N GLY A 41 1.95 -22.46 4.53
CA GLY A 41 2.03 -21.16 5.22
C GLY A 41 0.69 -20.53 5.57
N GLN A 42 -0.41 -21.30 5.53
CA GLN A 42 -1.77 -20.81 5.69
C GLN A 42 -2.25 -20.75 7.14
N LEU A 43 -1.44 -21.23 8.10
CA LEU A 43 -1.77 -21.15 9.52
C LEU A 43 -1.91 -19.69 9.97
N SER A 44 -2.89 -19.41 10.83
CA SER A 44 -3.12 -18.08 11.38
C SER A 44 -1.89 -17.51 12.10
N SER A 45 -1.12 -18.35 12.78
CA SER A 45 0.13 -17.95 13.45
C SER A 45 1.20 -17.51 12.45
N GLN A 46 1.36 -18.22 11.32
CA GLN A 46 2.31 -17.87 10.25
C GLN A 46 1.91 -16.55 9.56
N LYS A 47 0.61 -16.38 9.29
CA LYS A 47 0.09 -15.12 8.74
C LYS A 47 0.29 -13.95 9.70
N MET A 48 0.11 -14.18 11.01
CA MET A 48 0.34 -13.15 12.03
C MET A 48 1.82 -12.76 12.12
N SER A 49 2.74 -13.73 12.08
CA SER A 49 4.17 -13.42 12.11
C SER A 49 4.61 -12.61 10.88
N GLU A 50 4.04 -12.85 9.70
CA GLU A 50 4.30 -12.02 8.53
C GLU A 50 3.75 -10.59 8.69
N VAL A 51 2.55 -10.44 9.25
CA VAL A 51 1.96 -9.13 9.56
C VAL A 51 2.84 -8.35 10.55
N GLU A 52 3.34 -9.01 11.59
CA GLU A 52 4.27 -8.44 12.55
C GLU A 52 5.59 -8.04 11.90
N ARG A 53 6.17 -8.92 11.07
CA ARG A 53 7.39 -8.65 10.30
C ARG A 53 7.23 -7.41 9.44
N MET A 54 6.16 -7.34 8.63
CA MET A 54 5.89 -6.19 7.75
C MET A 54 5.62 -4.88 8.52
N SER A 55 5.24 -4.98 9.79
CA SER A 55 5.02 -3.84 10.69
C SER A 55 6.28 -3.40 11.45
N GLN A 56 7.41 -4.09 11.28
CA GLN A 56 8.69 -3.70 11.88
C GLN A 56 9.13 -2.34 11.36
N THR A 57 9.59 -1.48 12.28
CA THR A 57 10.09 -0.15 11.96
C THR A 57 11.46 -0.24 11.32
N ILE A 58 11.70 0.60 10.33
CA ILE A 58 12.98 0.67 9.62
C ILE A 58 13.48 2.11 9.53
N PRO A 59 14.79 2.34 9.44
CA PRO A 59 15.34 3.68 9.24
C PRO A 59 15.00 4.21 7.85
N LEU A 60 14.79 5.52 7.69
CA LEU A 60 14.71 6.16 6.38
C LEU A 60 16.09 6.71 5.99
N SER A 61 16.29 7.02 4.72
CA SER A 61 17.48 7.77 4.31
C SER A 61 17.52 9.12 5.01
N ILE A 62 18.70 9.57 5.41
CA ILE A 62 18.90 10.90 5.99
C ILE A 62 18.93 11.92 4.86
N SER A 63 18.15 12.99 4.98
CA SER A 63 18.25 14.11 4.04
C SER A 63 19.66 14.70 4.07
N ALA A 64 20.24 14.96 2.90
CA ALA A 64 21.38 15.87 2.83
C ALA A 64 20.95 17.26 3.35
N GLY A 65 21.92 18.05 3.84
CA GLY A 65 21.64 19.36 4.46
C GLY A 65 21.03 20.40 3.51
N ASP A 66 20.96 20.12 2.21
CA ASP A 66 20.31 20.95 1.18
C ASP A 66 18.79 20.76 1.10
N GLY A 67 18.25 19.72 1.75
CA GLY A 67 16.81 19.41 1.75
C GLY A 67 16.28 18.91 0.42
N LEU A 68 17.14 18.52 -0.52
CA LEU A 68 16.73 18.06 -1.85
C LEU A 68 16.26 16.61 -1.83
N LEU A 69 15.20 16.32 -2.59
CA LEU A 69 14.77 14.95 -2.86
C LEU A 69 15.72 14.30 -3.86
N ARG A 70 16.21 13.10 -3.57
CA ARG A 70 17.19 12.39 -4.39
C ARG A 70 16.73 10.98 -4.73
N PHE A 71 17.15 10.51 -5.90
CA PHE A 71 16.96 9.12 -6.29
C PHE A 71 17.80 8.19 -5.40
N GLY A 72 17.34 6.96 -5.22
CA GLY A 72 17.93 5.95 -4.33
C GLY A 72 17.57 6.10 -2.85
N HIS A 73 16.93 7.20 -2.44
CA HIS A 73 16.52 7.40 -1.06
C HIS A 73 15.36 6.47 -0.66
N GLN A 74 15.47 5.91 0.54
CA GLN A 74 14.39 5.23 1.25
C GLN A 74 13.56 6.26 2.02
N LEU A 75 12.28 6.37 1.70
CA LEU A 75 11.40 7.43 2.13
C LEU A 75 9.96 6.94 2.38
N MET A 76 9.14 7.79 2.97
CA MET A 76 7.69 7.60 3.06
C MET A 76 6.97 8.55 2.12
N LEU A 77 5.82 8.13 1.59
CA LEU A 77 4.92 8.99 0.82
C LEU A 77 3.65 9.26 1.65
N ILE A 78 3.49 10.51 2.08
CA ILE A 78 2.44 10.92 3.02
C ILE A 78 1.42 11.78 2.32
N HIS A 79 0.16 11.39 2.45
CA HIS A 79 -0.98 12.16 2.00
C HIS A 79 -1.23 13.35 2.95
N THR A 80 -1.49 14.53 2.38
CA THR A 80 -1.63 15.79 3.14
C THR A 80 -2.88 16.60 2.80
N SER A 81 -3.79 16.09 1.97
CA SER A 81 -4.96 16.86 1.56
C SER A 81 -5.93 17.10 2.72
N VAL A 82 -6.46 18.32 2.76
CA VAL A 82 -7.58 18.70 3.62
C VAL A 82 -8.84 18.55 2.79
N TYR A 83 -9.86 17.87 3.31
CA TYR A 83 -11.15 17.70 2.65
C TYR A 83 -12.27 18.17 3.58
N SER A 84 -13.40 18.55 3.00
CA SER A 84 -14.61 18.84 3.77
C SER A 84 -15.42 17.56 3.88
N ALA A 85 -15.80 17.17 5.10
CA ALA A 85 -16.75 16.07 5.27
C ALA A 85 -18.10 16.50 4.69
N GLN A 86 -18.60 15.75 3.70
CA GLN A 86 -19.80 16.10 2.93
C GLN A 86 -21.03 16.40 3.81
N ASN A 87 -21.07 15.84 5.02
CA ASN A 87 -22.23 15.89 5.91
C ASN A 87 -22.16 16.96 7.02
N THR A 88 -20.99 17.53 7.31
CA THR A 88 -20.84 18.48 8.44
C THR A 88 -20.27 19.83 8.03
N GLY A 89 -19.70 19.95 6.83
CA GLY A 89 -18.99 21.16 6.39
C GLY A 89 -17.66 21.40 7.14
N GLU A 90 -17.33 20.56 8.13
CA GLU A 90 -16.06 20.63 8.84
C GLU A 90 -14.92 20.20 7.92
N LYS A 91 -13.87 21.02 7.92
CA LYS A 91 -12.61 20.69 7.25
C LYS A 91 -11.89 19.66 8.11
N SER A 92 -11.79 18.43 7.61
CA SER A 92 -11.02 17.37 8.24
C SER A 92 -9.73 17.14 7.46
N GLN A 93 -8.66 16.88 8.18
CA GLN A 93 -7.36 16.53 7.59
C GLN A 93 -7.14 15.03 7.77
N LEU A 94 -7.07 14.29 6.66
CA LEU A 94 -6.64 12.89 6.69
C LEU A 94 -5.16 12.85 6.37
N SER A 95 -4.37 12.47 7.36
CA SER A 95 -2.97 12.12 7.14
C SER A 95 -2.87 10.60 7.10
N CYS A 96 -2.52 10.06 5.93
CA CYS A 96 -2.21 8.65 5.75
C CYS A 96 -0.92 8.48 4.95
N CYS A 97 -0.29 7.34 5.07
CA CYS A 97 0.90 6.98 4.31
C CYS A 97 0.57 5.90 3.29
N LEU A 98 1.19 5.95 2.12
CA LEU A 98 1.23 4.81 1.21
C LEU A 98 1.80 3.60 1.95
N ALA A 99 1.17 2.43 1.78
CA ALA A 99 1.65 1.18 2.34
C ALA A 99 1.29 -0.02 1.44
N THR A 100 2.13 -1.06 1.45
CA THR A 100 1.80 -2.36 0.89
C THR A 100 0.75 -3.06 1.76
N GLY A 101 -0.25 -3.65 1.10
CA GLY A 101 -1.33 -4.39 1.72
C GLY A 101 -1.02 -5.88 1.87
N ILE A 102 -2.06 -6.70 1.80
CA ILE A 102 -1.93 -8.15 1.83
C ILE A 102 -1.68 -8.64 0.40
N PRO A 103 -0.74 -9.59 0.19
CA PRO A 103 -0.58 -10.21 -1.11
C PRO A 103 -1.89 -10.82 -1.61
N HIS A 104 -2.23 -10.57 -2.86
CA HIS A 104 -3.33 -11.27 -3.49
C HIS A 104 -2.90 -12.73 -3.68
N SER A 105 -3.67 -13.68 -3.17
CA SER A 105 -3.55 -15.09 -3.57
C SER A 105 -4.15 -15.25 -4.96
N SER A 106 -3.62 -14.52 -5.94
CA SER A 106 -4.05 -14.65 -7.32
C SER A 106 -3.38 -15.88 -7.88
N GLY A 107 -4.15 -16.91 -8.20
CA GLY A 107 -3.71 -18.07 -8.99
C GLY A 107 -3.38 -17.70 -10.44
N LEU A 108 -2.77 -16.53 -10.65
CA LEU A 108 -2.32 -16.06 -11.96
C LEU A 108 -1.18 -16.96 -12.41
N GLN A 109 -1.32 -17.50 -13.61
CA GLN A 109 -0.40 -18.45 -14.26
C GLN A 109 0.98 -17.85 -14.55
N ASP A 110 1.21 -16.56 -14.27
CA ASP A 110 2.37 -15.79 -14.75
C ASP A 110 3.44 -15.55 -13.66
N GLY A 111 3.28 -16.10 -12.45
CA GLY A 111 4.30 -16.03 -11.39
C GLY A 111 4.60 -14.63 -10.82
N ALA A 112 3.95 -13.57 -11.31
CA ALA A 112 4.10 -12.21 -10.79
C ALA A 112 3.40 -12.06 -9.44
N THR A 113 4.08 -11.46 -8.48
CA THR A 113 3.52 -11.18 -7.15
C THR A 113 2.80 -9.84 -7.18
N GLU A 114 1.52 -9.82 -6.80
CA GLU A 114 0.71 -8.60 -6.70
C GLU A 114 0.21 -8.38 -5.26
N VAL A 115 0.32 -7.14 -4.80
CA VAL A 115 -0.07 -6.71 -3.46
C VAL A 115 -0.90 -5.44 -3.58
N THR A 116 -2.01 -5.33 -2.86
CA THR A 116 -2.82 -4.10 -2.87
C THR A 116 -1.99 -2.90 -2.35
N ALA A 117 -2.13 -1.72 -2.96
CA ALA A 117 -1.62 -0.48 -2.35
C ALA A 117 -2.70 0.14 -1.45
N THR A 118 -2.32 0.60 -0.25
CA THR A 118 -3.25 1.07 0.77
C THR A 118 -2.77 2.36 1.42
N GLY A 119 -3.70 3.15 1.97
CA GLY A 119 -3.42 4.33 2.78
C GLY A 119 -3.55 4.03 4.27
N THR A 120 -2.43 3.81 4.97
CA THR A 120 -2.45 3.55 6.42
C THR A 120 -2.44 4.85 7.23
N THR A 121 -3.20 4.93 8.31
CA THR A 121 -3.14 6.08 9.24
C THR A 121 -1.93 6.04 10.16
N SER A 122 -1.19 4.92 10.21
CA SER A 122 0.05 4.82 10.98
C SER A 122 1.21 5.47 10.21
N ILE A 123 1.54 6.71 10.55
CA ILE A 123 2.68 7.44 9.98
C ILE A 123 3.97 7.00 10.69
N ARG A 124 4.39 5.77 10.45
CA ARG A 124 5.65 5.20 10.92
C ARG A 124 6.38 4.54 9.75
N PRO A 125 7.72 4.66 9.64
CA PRO A 125 8.47 4.00 8.60
C PRO A 125 8.59 2.52 8.92
N THR A 126 7.97 1.67 8.11
CA THR A 126 7.95 0.22 8.28
C THR A 126 8.28 -0.44 6.95
N LEU A 127 8.55 -1.75 6.93
CA LEU A 127 8.78 -2.49 5.67
C LEU A 127 7.64 -2.34 4.66
N ARG A 128 6.41 -2.05 5.13
CA ARG A 128 5.27 -1.80 4.26
C ARG A 128 5.10 -0.36 3.79
N SER A 129 5.58 0.62 4.54
CA SER A 129 5.30 2.05 4.32
C SER A 129 6.51 2.88 3.88
N ALA A 130 7.68 2.26 3.84
CA ALA A 130 8.90 2.84 3.30
C ALA A 130 9.17 2.31 1.89
N PHE A 131 9.65 3.20 1.02
CA PHE A 131 9.85 2.95 -0.40
C PHE A 131 11.15 3.54 -0.89
N ILE A 132 11.74 2.91 -1.91
CA ILE A 132 12.90 3.43 -2.61
C ILE A 132 12.43 4.26 -3.81
N LEU A 133 12.95 5.47 -3.91
CA LEU A 133 12.70 6.36 -5.04
C LEU A 133 13.65 6.06 -6.20
N GLY A 134 13.16 5.42 -7.26
CA GLY A 134 13.96 4.99 -8.40
C GLY A 134 13.77 5.85 -9.66
N LYS A 135 14.72 5.72 -10.57
CA LYS A 135 14.63 6.25 -11.94
C LYS A 135 13.96 5.20 -12.86
N PRO A 136 13.05 5.58 -13.76
CA PRO A 136 12.51 4.67 -14.77
C PRO A 136 13.58 4.24 -15.76
N ASN A 137 14.37 5.21 -16.23
CA ASN A 137 15.45 5.04 -17.21
C ASN A 137 16.77 5.55 -16.63
N LEU A 138 17.88 4.87 -16.94
CA LEU A 138 19.22 5.24 -16.46
C LEU A 138 19.81 6.50 -17.12
N SER A 139 19.10 7.11 -18.07
CA SER A 139 19.57 8.27 -18.84
C SER A 139 19.50 9.60 -18.08
N VAL A 140 18.80 9.66 -16.94
CA VAL A 140 18.71 10.87 -16.12
C VAL A 140 20.02 11.05 -15.34
N SER A 141 20.81 12.05 -15.70
CA SER A 141 22.12 12.33 -15.08
C SER A 141 22.02 13.04 -13.72
N SER A 142 20.91 13.73 -13.44
CA SER A 142 20.70 14.40 -12.15
C SER A 142 20.46 13.40 -11.02
N ASP A 143 21.04 13.68 -9.85
CA ASP A 143 20.79 12.92 -8.63
C ASP A 143 19.55 13.44 -7.87
N SER A 144 19.27 14.74 -7.98
CA SER A 144 18.05 15.35 -7.45
C SER A 144 16.85 15.11 -8.36
N VAL A 145 15.68 15.03 -7.75
CA VAL A 145 14.37 14.93 -8.42
C VAL A 145 13.84 16.32 -8.70
N LYS A 146 13.34 16.53 -9.91
CA LYS A 146 12.76 17.79 -10.35
C LYS A 146 11.27 17.64 -10.63
N TYR A 147 10.53 18.75 -10.58
CA TYR A 147 9.16 18.75 -11.09
C TYR A 147 9.19 18.43 -12.59
N GLY A 148 8.28 17.58 -13.03
CA GLY A 148 8.25 17.03 -14.39
C GLY A 148 9.01 15.71 -14.55
N ASP A 149 9.88 15.34 -13.60
CA ASP A 149 10.62 14.09 -13.68
C ASP A 149 9.71 12.87 -13.53
N GLU A 150 10.06 11.86 -14.31
CA GLU A 150 9.50 10.52 -14.16
C GLU A 150 10.25 9.75 -13.06
N ILE A 151 9.49 9.10 -12.19
CA ILE A 151 9.96 8.34 -11.05
C ILE A 151 9.31 6.95 -11.01
N ILE A 152 9.92 6.07 -10.23
CA ILE A 152 9.33 4.79 -9.82
C ILE A 152 9.44 4.68 -8.32
N LEU A 153 8.39 4.16 -7.67
CA LEU A 153 8.42 3.81 -6.26
C LEU A 153 8.45 2.30 -6.15
N SER A 154 9.48 1.76 -5.50
CA SER A 154 9.57 0.34 -5.17
C SER A 154 9.52 0.13 -3.66
N ASP A 155 9.19 -1.07 -3.24
CA ASP A 155 9.43 -1.51 -1.86
C ASP A 155 10.93 -1.45 -1.49
N THR A 156 11.22 -1.74 -0.22
CA THR A 156 12.59 -1.65 0.32
C THR A 156 13.55 -2.67 -0.26
N ASN A 157 13.04 -3.73 -0.90
CA ASN A 157 13.86 -4.72 -1.59
C ASN A 157 14.09 -4.36 -3.07
N GLY A 158 13.36 -3.39 -3.61
CA GLY A 158 13.42 -3.06 -5.03
C GLY A 158 12.73 -4.10 -5.92
N GLU A 159 11.85 -4.91 -5.36
CA GLU A 159 11.21 -6.06 -6.01
C GLU A 159 9.78 -5.75 -6.45
N LEU A 160 9.05 -4.95 -5.67
CA LEU A 160 7.65 -4.60 -5.95
C LEU A 160 7.51 -3.13 -6.30
N PHE A 161 6.84 -2.83 -7.42
CA PHE A 161 6.72 -1.47 -7.96
C PHE A 161 5.28 -0.96 -7.91
N LEU A 162 5.11 0.28 -7.43
CA LEU A 162 3.82 0.97 -7.41
C LEU A 162 3.30 1.15 -8.84
N THR A 163 2.16 0.54 -9.15
CA THR A 163 1.63 0.38 -10.49
C THR A 163 0.16 0.72 -10.54
N CYS A 164 -0.25 1.43 -11.59
CA CYS A 164 -1.64 1.75 -11.87
C CYS A 164 -2.23 0.76 -12.87
N VAL A 165 -3.33 0.09 -12.51
CA VAL A 165 -3.97 -0.94 -13.32
C VAL A 165 -5.40 -0.53 -13.65
N LYS A 166 -5.89 -0.88 -14.84
CA LYS A 166 -7.26 -0.58 -15.24
C LYS A 166 -8.22 -1.24 -14.25
N SER A 167 -9.08 -0.44 -13.63
CA SER A 167 -10.11 -0.95 -12.73
C SER A 167 -11.17 -1.71 -13.53
N SER A 168 -11.39 -2.98 -13.18
CA SER A 168 -12.40 -3.83 -13.81
C SER A 168 -13.83 -3.46 -13.36
N THR A 169 -13.96 -2.82 -12.19
CA THR A 169 -15.26 -2.53 -11.55
C THR A 169 -15.73 -1.08 -11.75
N ARG A 170 -14.82 -0.16 -12.11
CA ARG A 170 -15.11 1.29 -12.10
C ARG A 170 -15.22 1.93 -13.49
N ALA A 171 -15.50 1.11 -14.51
CA ALA A 171 -15.79 1.53 -15.90
C ALA A 171 -14.81 2.59 -16.46
N GLY A 172 -13.52 2.47 -16.13
CA GLY A 172 -12.46 3.36 -16.61
C GLY A 172 -12.39 4.74 -15.96
N ARG A 173 -13.27 5.09 -15.01
CA ARG A 173 -13.24 6.39 -14.30
C ARG A 173 -12.00 6.50 -13.42
N THR A 174 -11.72 5.47 -12.64
CA THR A 174 -10.52 5.35 -11.82
C THR A 174 -9.72 4.13 -12.24
N CYS A 175 -8.47 4.08 -11.81
CA CYS A 175 -7.61 2.92 -11.90
C CYS A 175 -7.28 2.44 -10.49
N ASP A 176 -7.08 1.13 -10.36
CA ASP A 176 -6.68 0.53 -9.10
C ASP A 176 -5.16 0.70 -8.96
N VAL A 177 -4.68 0.83 -7.72
CA VAL A 177 -3.26 1.01 -7.42
C VAL A 177 -2.76 -0.21 -6.67
N ILE A 178 -1.72 -0.84 -7.19
CA ILE A 178 -1.12 -2.05 -6.63
C ILE A 178 0.41 -1.92 -6.57
N PHE A 179 1.03 -2.86 -5.88
CA PHE A 179 2.45 -3.17 -5.98
C PHE A 179 2.60 -4.49 -6.72
N THR A 180 3.46 -4.54 -7.74
CA THR A 180 3.70 -5.76 -8.52
C THR A 180 5.18 -5.97 -8.80
N SER A 181 5.61 -7.22 -8.91
CA SER A 181 6.97 -7.55 -9.33
C SER A 181 7.25 -7.27 -10.81
N ASN A 182 6.20 -7.02 -11.60
CA ASN A 182 6.34 -6.71 -13.00
C ASN A 182 6.54 -5.19 -13.24
N LYS A 183 7.80 -4.78 -13.33
CA LYS A 183 8.17 -3.39 -13.66
C LYS A 183 7.80 -3.09 -15.11
N THR A 184 6.75 -2.29 -15.31
CA THR A 184 6.30 -1.88 -16.66
C THR A 184 6.19 -0.36 -16.76
N ARG A 185 5.78 0.13 -17.94
CA ARG A 185 5.46 1.55 -18.12
C ARG A 185 4.31 2.03 -17.22
N ASN A 186 3.46 1.10 -16.74
CA ASN A 186 2.40 1.41 -15.78
C ASN A 186 2.90 1.63 -14.34
N SER A 187 4.20 1.40 -14.10
CA SER A 187 4.85 1.64 -12.81
C SER A 187 5.50 3.03 -12.73
N VAL A 188 5.34 3.85 -13.78
CA VAL A 188 5.99 5.16 -13.91
C VAL A 188 5.05 6.28 -13.50
N TRP A 189 5.55 7.17 -12.64
CA TRP A 189 4.83 8.31 -12.10
C TRP A 189 5.59 9.60 -12.42
N ILE A 190 4.89 10.73 -12.49
CA ILE A 190 5.43 12.06 -12.74
C ILE A 190 5.22 12.90 -11.48
N VAL A 191 6.28 13.54 -11.00
CA VAL A 191 6.20 14.48 -9.88
C VAL A 191 5.78 15.85 -10.40
N MET A 192 4.56 16.27 -10.06
CA MET A 192 4.01 17.55 -10.53
C MET A 192 3.86 18.55 -9.39
N HIS A 193 4.02 19.83 -9.72
CA HIS A 193 3.74 20.91 -8.79
C HIS A 193 2.23 20.95 -8.43
N PRO A 194 1.88 21.19 -7.15
CA PRO A 194 0.50 21.13 -6.69
C PRO A 194 -0.36 22.24 -7.31
N ASN A 195 0.16 23.46 -7.45
CA ASN A 195 -0.56 24.52 -8.15
C ASN A 195 -0.45 24.32 -9.67
N ILE A 196 -1.58 24.00 -10.31
CA ILE A 196 -1.69 23.79 -11.77
C ILE A 196 -1.15 24.98 -12.55
N ASN A 197 -1.49 26.20 -12.10
CA ASN A 197 -1.10 27.44 -12.78
C ASN A 197 0.39 27.78 -12.62
N ALA A 198 1.10 27.07 -11.74
CA ALA A 198 2.52 27.25 -11.51
C ALA A 198 3.36 26.10 -12.11
N ARG A 199 2.72 25.09 -12.72
CA ARG A 199 3.44 23.89 -13.20
C ARG A 199 4.42 24.21 -14.32
N LEU A 200 4.10 25.17 -15.18
CA LEU A 200 4.96 25.57 -16.28
C LEU A 200 6.19 26.33 -15.79
N GLU A 201 6.01 27.20 -14.79
CA GLU A 201 7.06 28.02 -14.21
C GLU A 201 8.04 27.22 -13.35
N PHE A 202 7.55 26.16 -12.70
CA PHE A 202 8.35 25.30 -11.82
C PHE A 202 8.85 24.03 -12.53
N ASP A 203 8.52 23.80 -13.79
CA ASP A 203 9.00 22.64 -14.54
C ASP A 203 10.55 22.60 -14.56
N GLY A 204 11.13 21.44 -14.23
CA GLY A 204 12.58 21.27 -14.10
C GLY A 204 13.23 21.88 -12.84
N SER A 205 12.47 22.54 -11.97
CA SER A 205 12.98 22.99 -10.66
C SER A 205 13.07 21.84 -9.66
N ASP A 206 14.03 21.91 -8.73
CA ASP A 206 14.26 20.83 -7.75
C ASP A 206 13.09 20.70 -6.77
N VAL A 207 12.72 19.45 -6.48
CA VAL A 207 11.74 19.09 -5.47
C VAL A 207 12.44 18.96 -4.13
N LYS A 208 11.94 19.64 -3.11
CA LYS A 208 12.47 19.51 -1.74
C LYS A 208 11.73 18.41 -0.98
N ILE A 209 12.39 17.88 0.04
CA ILE A 209 11.72 17.02 1.02
C ILE A 209 10.62 17.83 1.73
N ASP A 210 9.52 17.17 2.06
CA ASP A 210 8.30 17.76 2.61
C ASP A 210 7.53 18.74 1.69
N ASP A 211 8.02 19.03 0.47
CA ASP A 211 7.22 19.76 -0.51
C ASP A 211 5.93 19.00 -0.80
N LYS A 212 4.83 19.76 -0.92
CA LYS A 212 3.57 19.21 -1.41
C LYS A 212 3.70 18.98 -2.90
N ILE A 213 3.32 17.80 -3.34
CA ILE A 213 3.38 17.37 -4.73
C ILE A 213 2.08 16.71 -5.16
N VAL A 214 1.94 16.52 -6.46
CA VAL A 214 0.95 15.62 -7.06
C VAL A 214 1.71 14.54 -7.82
N LEU A 215 1.37 13.27 -7.58
CA LEU A 215 1.89 12.16 -8.36
C LEU A 215 0.89 11.78 -9.46
N ALA A 216 1.24 12.03 -10.72
CA ALA A 216 0.47 11.53 -11.85
C ALA A 216 1.05 10.25 -12.41
N HIS A 217 0.21 9.29 -12.75
CA HIS A 217 0.61 8.11 -13.51
C HIS A 217 0.95 8.54 -14.95
N ALA A 218 2.18 8.28 -15.40
CA ALA A 218 2.69 8.85 -16.65
C ALA A 218 1.87 8.46 -17.90
N PRO A 219 1.41 7.20 -18.08
CA PRO A 219 0.59 6.81 -19.22
C PRO A 219 -0.81 7.44 -19.29
N THR A 220 -1.44 7.73 -18.15
CA THR A 220 -2.86 8.12 -18.10
C THR A 220 -3.10 9.54 -17.62
N ASN A 221 -2.07 10.22 -17.09
CA ASN A 221 -2.16 11.52 -16.42
C ASN A 221 -3.18 11.57 -15.27
N LYS A 222 -3.62 10.42 -14.78
CA LYS A 222 -4.46 10.31 -13.57
C LYS A 222 -3.57 10.44 -12.35
N CYS A 223 -4.07 11.08 -11.30
CA CYS A 223 -3.32 11.36 -10.09
C CYS A 223 -3.57 10.30 -9.03
N LEU A 224 -2.53 9.94 -8.27
CA LEU A 224 -2.65 9.12 -7.08
C LEU A 224 -3.51 9.87 -6.04
N SER A 225 -4.53 9.20 -5.54
CA SER A 225 -5.56 9.75 -4.67
C SER A 225 -5.90 8.76 -3.55
N VAL A 226 -6.42 9.31 -2.45
CA VAL A 226 -6.94 8.51 -1.33
C VAL A 226 -8.46 8.52 -1.39
N ASN A 227 -9.10 7.35 -1.34
CA ASN A 227 -10.53 7.27 -1.13
C ASN A 227 -10.83 7.50 0.36
N VAL A 228 -11.21 8.73 0.69
CA VAL A 228 -11.41 9.13 2.09
C VAL A 228 -12.67 8.52 2.70
N GLU A 229 -13.69 8.29 1.87
CA GLU A 229 -14.98 7.74 2.28
C GLU A 229 -14.94 6.22 2.42
N HIS A 230 -13.95 5.57 1.81
CA HIS A 230 -13.85 4.11 1.80
C HIS A 230 -12.57 3.63 2.49
N PHE A 231 -12.76 2.82 3.54
CA PHE A 231 -11.69 2.10 4.19
C PHE A 231 -12.05 0.63 4.33
N ASN A 232 -11.02 -0.21 4.31
CA ASN A 232 -11.11 -1.64 4.58
C ASN A 232 -10.48 -1.95 5.93
N ARG A 233 -10.92 -3.06 6.55
CA ARG A 233 -10.23 -3.64 7.69
C ARG A 233 -9.27 -4.71 7.19
N SER A 234 -8.00 -4.57 7.51
CA SER A 234 -6.96 -5.56 7.27
C SER A 234 -6.35 -6.01 8.61
N PRO A 235 -5.49 -7.04 8.62
CA PRO A 235 -4.69 -7.39 9.80
C PRO A 235 -3.82 -6.23 10.31
N TYR A 236 -3.54 -5.22 9.48
CA TYR A 236 -2.80 -4.02 9.86
C TYR A 236 -3.67 -2.91 10.44
N GLY A 237 -5.00 -3.11 10.51
CA GLY A 237 -5.96 -2.16 11.05
C GLY A 237 -6.89 -1.58 9.99
N ARG A 238 -7.22 -0.29 10.13
CA ARG A 238 -8.09 0.44 9.21
C ARG A 238 -7.26 1.10 8.11
N GLU A 239 -7.55 0.79 6.86
CA GLU A 239 -6.74 1.24 5.73
C GLU A 239 -7.61 1.82 4.63
N HIS A 240 -7.21 2.98 4.12
CA HIS A 240 -7.89 3.63 3.02
C HIS A 240 -7.55 2.96 1.69
N GLU A 241 -8.55 2.90 0.82
CA GLU A 241 -8.33 2.50 -0.56
C GLU A 241 -7.57 3.61 -1.30
N LEU A 242 -6.55 3.22 -2.09
CA LEU A 242 -5.85 4.13 -2.98
C LEU A 242 -6.33 3.92 -4.41
N LEU A 243 -6.54 5.05 -5.09
CA LEU A 243 -7.04 5.07 -6.46
C LEU A 243 -6.18 6.00 -7.30
N CYS A 244 -6.24 5.81 -8.62
CA CYS A 244 -5.69 6.75 -9.56
C CYS A 244 -6.83 7.34 -10.40
N GLU A 245 -7.06 8.65 -10.28
CA GLU A 245 -8.22 9.33 -10.86
C GLU A 245 -7.86 10.64 -11.57
N LEU A 246 -8.71 11.09 -12.49
CA LEU A 246 -8.49 12.39 -13.14
C LEU A 246 -8.66 13.50 -12.11
N SER A 247 -7.68 14.40 -12.04
CA SER A 247 -7.77 15.58 -11.20
C SER A 247 -8.66 16.64 -11.87
N THR A 248 -9.97 16.39 -12.00
CA THR A 248 -10.90 17.37 -12.58
C THR A 248 -11.38 18.37 -11.53
N GLY A 249 -10.70 19.51 -11.46
CA GLY A 249 -11.17 20.72 -10.79
C GLY A 249 -11.32 21.86 -11.78
N SER A 250 -12.44 22.58 -11.76
CA SER A 250 -12.53 23.90 -12.41
C SER A 250 -11.61 24.86 -11.66
N PHE A 251 -10.74 25.57 -12.38
CA PHE A 251 -9.92 26.70 -11.94
C PHE A 251 -9.50 26.68 -10.46
N ALA A 252 -8.27 26.19 -10.21
CA ALA A 252 -7.46 26.39 -9.01
C ALA A 252 -7.69 25.50 -7.76
N THR A 253 -8.53 24.47 -7.78
CA THR A 253 -8.59 23.52 -6.64
C THR A 253 -8.85 22.08 -7.07
N TYR A 254 -8.03 21.13 -6.61
CA TYR A 254 -8.34 19.71 -6.77
C TYR A 254 -9.53 19.35 -5.88
N LYS A 255 -10.57 18.76 -6.48
CA LYS A 255 -11.68 18.14 -5.72
C LYS A 255 -11.25 16.85 -5.03
N ALA A 256 -10.23 16.19 -5.58
CA ALA A 256 -9.70 14.93 -5.09
C ALA A 256 -8.53 15.15 -4.11
N PRO A 257 -8.42 14.32 -3.07
CA PRO A 257 -7.34 14.35 -2.10
C PRO A 257 -6.07 13.73 -2.72
N ILE A 258 -5.37 14.51 -3.53
CA ILE A 258 -4.21 14.08 -4.35
C ILE A 258 -2.88 14.72 -3.92
N LEU A 259 -2.87 15.48 -2.83
CA LEU A 259 -1.65 16.11 -2.33
C LEU A 259 -0.86 15.12 -1.48
N TRP A 260 0.38 14.91 -1.88
CA TRP A 260 1.33 14.06 -1.19
C TRP A 260 2.57 14.85 -0.81
N LYS A 261 3.40 14.30 0.07
CA LYS A 261 4.75 14.77 0.33
C LYS A 261 5.68 13.59 0.55
N PHE A 262 6.93 13.75 0.18
CA PHE A 262 7.98 12.81 0.50
C PHE A 262 8.58 13.13 1.87
N GLN A 263 8.70 12.14 2.74
CA GLN A 263 9.34 12.27 4.04
C GLN A 263 10.55 11.34 4.15
N THR A 264 11.66 11.90 4.62
CA THR A 264 12.91 11.19 4.94
C THR A 264 13.22 11.36 6.43
N GLN A 265 14.33 10.78 6.90
CA GLN A 265 14.82 11.06 8.23
C GLN A 265 15.43 12.48 8.27
N SER A 266 14.99 13.30 9.23
CA SER A 266 15.55 14.63 9.44
C SER A 266 17.00 14.51 9.94
N ALA A 267 17.91 15.26 9.33
CA ALA A 267 19.26 15.47 9.86
C ALA A 267 19.13 16.52 10.98
N TYR A 268 19.51 16.14 12.20
CA TYR A 268 19.51 17.01 13.38
C TYR A 268 20.46 18.20 13.21
#